data_AF-W7HL63-F1
#
_entry.id   AF-W7HL63-F1
#
_cell.length_a   1.000
_cell.length_b   1.000
_cell.length_c   1.000
_cell.angle_alpha   90.00
_cell.angle_beta   90.00
_cell.angle_gamma   90.00
#
_symmetry.space_group_name_H-M   'P 1'
#
loop_
_entity.id
_entity.type
_entity.pdbx_description
1 polymer ?
#
loop_
_entity_poly.entity_id
_entity_poly.type
_entity_poly.pdbx_seq_one_letter_code
_entity_poly.pdbx_strand_id
1 'polypeptide(L)'
;MNQVPTFLEASAVTQLTSHSYSANLSSAYCIGSVPNGGYVSAVVLRAAAAHMTITHSHVSPLQRHAISYHAMFMIKTNAGPVELKVSDTKIGRSYSVLHIELLQDNLNCVNAYVTMGNIENETGPSLETHWDIPRPSLTGTENLDRLLTPKGVPGWVERPRPFADFREVSKRVRFFTPTNDTPGVVTNWATFQNPDELITDAAIALIADLFLGVVEQLDPDSWTDTGKTKLPTSKYWYPTLSLSLDVKKALPKEGAKWVYSKVQSHQIKNGRWDLQVVLLDQNGELLATSSQVALMVDAARNTKPRGKREQVHTKL
;
A
#
# COMPACT_ATOMS: atom_id res chain seq x y z
N MET A 1 -23.91 14.04 -6.05
CA MET A 1 -22.55 13.77 -5.54
C MET A 1 -22.07 12.50 -6.23
N ASN A 2 -20.91 12.51 -6.90
CA ASN A 2 -20.39 11.28 -7.49
C ASN A 2 -20.12 10.26 -6.39
N GLN A 3 -20.54 9.02 -6.59
CA GLN A 3 -20.31 7.92 -5.65
C GLN A 3 -18.80 7.70 -5.48
N VAL A 4 -18.34 7.60 -4.23
CA VAL A 4 -16.95 7.24 -3.93
C VAL A 4 -16.76 5.78 -4.33
N PRO A 5 -15.79 5.44 -5.21
CA PRO A 5 -15.57 4.06 -5.59
C PRO A 5 -15.00 3.26 -4.42
N THR A 6 -15.39 2.00 -4.35
CA THR A 6 -14.73 0.99 -3.50
C THR A 6 -13.27 0.82 -3.93
N PHE A 7 -12.46 0.20 -3.08
CA PHE A 7 -11.07 -0.13 -3.39
C PHE A 7 -10.98 -1.05 -4.60
N LEU A 8 -11.89 -2.02 -4.72
CA LEU A 8 -11.89 -2.94 -5.86
C LEU A 8 -12.22 -2.24 -7.17
N GLU A 9 -13.15 -1.29 -7.18
CA GLU A 9 -13.47 -0.47 -8.35
C GLU A 9 -12.33 0.50 -8.68
N ALA A 10 -11.81 1.20 -7.66
CA ALA A 10 -10.75 2.17 -7.84
C ALA A 10 -9.44 1.52 -8.30
N SER A 11 -9.14 0.30 -7.88
CA SER A 11 -7.92 -0.43 -8.29
C SER A 11 -8.15 -1.35 -9.49
N ALA A 12 -9.31 -1.30 -10.15
CA ALA A 12 -9.61 -2.15 -11.28
C ALA A 12 -8.66 -1.91 -12.46
N VAL A 13 -8.32 -3.00 -13.15
CA VAL A 13 -7.51 -3.02 -14.36
C VAL A 13 -8.31 -3.69 -15.48
N THR A 14 -8.15 -3.20 -16.70
CA THR A 14 -8.77 -3.78 -17.89
C THR A 14 -7.66 -4.16 -18.87
N GLN A 15 -7.67 -5.40 -19.34
CA GLN A 15 -6.72 -5.84 -20.35
C GLN A 15 -7.02 -5.15 -21.69
N LEU A 16 -6.01 -4.53 -22.30
CA LEU A 16 -6.09 -3.91 -23.63
C LEU A 16 -5.53 -4.83 -24.70
N THR A 17 -4.40 -5.47 -24.39
CA THR A 17 -3.74 -6.49 -25.22
C THR A 17 -3.20 -7.60 -24.31
N SER A 18 -2.55 -8.62 -24.87
CA SER A 18 -1.92 -9.67 -24.05
C SER A 18 -0.91 -9.13 -23.03
N HIS A 19 -0.29 -7.97 -23.30
CA HIS A 19 0.81 -7.40 -22.50
C HIS A 19 0.59 -5.95 -22.10
N SER A 20 -0.63 -5.41 -22.25
CA SER A 20 -0.98 -4.07 -21.80
C SER A 20 -2.34 -4.00 -21.14
N TYR A 21 -2.45 -3.13 -20.14
CA TYR A 21 -3.64 -2.95 -19.31
C TYR A 21 -3.91 -1.46 -19.11
N SER A 22 -5.17 -1.08 -18.95
CA SER A 22 -5.57 0.27 -18.52
C SER A 22 -6.10 0.26 -17.09
N ALA A 23 -5.90 1.36 -16.38
CA ALA A 23 -6.59 1.66 -15.12
C ALA A 23 -6.95 3.16 -15.06
N ASN A 24 -7.77 3.54 -14.08
CA ASN A 24 -8.12 4.94 -13.84
C ASN A 24 -7.94 5.26 -12.35
N LEU A 25 -6.90 6.02 -12.02
CA LEU A 25 -6.54 6.34 -10.65
C LEU A 25 -7.55 7.31 -10.05
N SER A 26 -8.22 6.89 -8.98
CA SER A 26 -9.26 7.69 -8.32
C SER A 26 -8.68 8.72 -7.36
N SER A 27 -9.24 9.94 -7.39
CA SER A 27 -8.91 10.99 -6.42
C SER A 27 -9.30 10.62 -4.98
N ALA A 28 -10.22 9.66 -4.79
CA ALA A 28 -10.62 9.17 -3.47
C ALA A 28 -9.48 8.45 -2.72
N TYR A 29 -8.42 8.06 -3.43
CA TYR A 29 -7.22 7.40 -2.88
C TYR A 29 -5.97 8.29 -2.99
N CYS A 30 -6.16 9.61 -3.08
CA CYS A 30 -5.07 10.58 -3.11
C CYS A 30 -4.61 11.05 -1.72
N ILE A 31 -3.36 11.52 -1.68
CA ILE A 31 -2.81 12.47 -0.71
C ILE A 31 -2.48 13.75 -1.50
N GLY A 32 -3.24 14.80 -1.25
CA GLY A 32 -3.31 16.02 -2.01
C GLY A 32 -3.78 15.73 -3.42
N SER A 33 -2.96 16.08 -4.41
CA SER A 33 -3.25 15.79 -5.82
C SER A 33 -2.68 14.45 -6.30
N VAL A 34 -1.97 13.71 -5.44
CA VAL A 34 -1.16 12.54 -5.85
C VAL A 34 -1.80 11.26 -5.31
N PRO A 35 -2.14 10.28 -6.16
CA PRO A 35 -2.56 8.95 -5.72
C PRO A 35 -1.55 8.34 -4.75
N ASN A 36 -2.03 7.72 -3.66
CA ASN A 36 -1.17 7.06 -2.68
C ASN A 36 -0.30 5.97 -3.35
N GLY A 37 0.96 5.83 -2.90
CA GLY A 37 1.93 4.90 -3.48
C GLY A 37 1.47 3.45 -3.39
N GLY A 38 0.99 3.03 -2.23
CA GLY A 38 0.42 1.70 -2.00
C GLY A 38 -0.84 1.40 -2.82
N TYR A 39 -1.69 2.40 -3.05
CA TYR A 39 -2.82 2.27 -3.99
C TYR A 39 -2.34 2.09 -5.43
N VAL A 40 -1.34 2.85 -5.88
CA VAL A 40 -0.73 2.66 -7.21
C VAL A 40 -0.06 1.28 -7.30
N SER A 41 0.64 0.84 -6.27
CA SER A 41 1.22 -0.51 -6.17
C SER A 41 0.15 -1.59 -6.25
N ALA A 42 -1.01 -1.41 -5.62
CA ALA A 42 -2.12 -2.34 -5.73
C ALA A 42 -2.65 -2.46 -7.17
N VAL A 43 -2.74 -1.36 -7.92
CA VAL A 43 -3.10 -1.40 -9.35
C VAL A 43 -2.08 -2.22 -10.15
N VAL A 44 -0.79 -2.03 -9.89
CA VAL A 44 0.29 -2.82 -10.52
C VAL A 44 0.19 -4.30 -10.18
N LEU A 45 -0.02 -4.64 -8.90
CA LEU A 45 -0.21 -6.03 -8.43
C LEU A 45 -1.43 -6.68 -9.08
N ARG A 46 -2.52 -5.94 -9.26
CA ARG A 46 -3.71 -6.43 -9.95
C ARG A 46 -3.48 -6.66 -11.44
N ALA A 47 -2.71 -5.82 -12.12
CA ALA A 47 -2.30 -6.07 -13.49
C ALA A 47 -1.41 -7.33 -13.59
N ALA A 48 -0.48 -7.53 -12.64
CA ALA A 48 0.35 -8.73 -12.57
C ALA A 48 -0.49 -10.01 -12.41
N ALA A 49 -1.44 -10.01 -11.47
CA ALA A 49 -2.36 -11.12 -11.24
C ALA A 49 -3.28 -11.38 -12.44
N ALA A 50 -3.83 -10.33 -13.06
CA ALA A 50 -4.63 -10.44 -14.27
C ALA A 50 -3.83 -11.02 -15.43
N HIS A 51 -2.57 -10.61 -15.58
CA HIS A 51 -1.68 -11.12 -16.62
C HIS A 51 -1.40 -12.61 -16.47
N MET A 52 -1.09 -13.08 -15.26
CA MET A 52 -0.92 -14.52 -15.03
C MET A 52 -2.23 -15.31 -15.17
N THR A 53 -3.37 -14.69 -14.86
CA THR A 53 -4.68 -15.35 -14.91
C THR A 53 -5.25 -15.44 -16.33
N ILE A 54 -5.01 -14.42 -17.16
CA ILE A 54 -5.63 -14.28 -18.47
C ILE A 54 -4.63 -14.65 -19.58
N THR A 55 -3.47 -13.98 -19.62
CA THR A 55 -2.46 -14.19 -20.68
C THR A 55 -1.74 -15.53 -20.50
N HIS A 56 -1.38 -15.87 -19.26
CA HIS A 56 -0.67 -17.11 -18.94
C HIS A 56 -1.55 -18.15 -18.22
N SER A 57 -2.84 -18.20 -18.55
CA SER A 57 -3.82 -19.13 -17.94
C SER A 57 -3.44 -20.62 -18.07
N HIS A 58 -2.54 -20.94 -19.01
CA HIS A 58 -2.02 -22.29 -19.25
C HIS A 58 -0.97 -22.73 -18.22
N VAL A 59 -0.40 -21.81 -17.42
CA VAL A 59 0.56 -22.13 -16.37
C VAL A 59 -0.16 -22.84 -15.23
N SER A 60 0.35 -24.02 -14.85
CA SER A 60 -0.22 -24.86 -13.80
C SER A 60 0.83 -25.25 -12.74
N PRO A 61 0.59 -24.96 -11.45
CA PRO A 61 -0.61 -24.31 -10.91
C PRO A 61 -0.71 -22.82 -11.30
N LEU A 62 -1.93 -22.27 -11.31
CA LEU A 62 -2.16 -20.87 -11.68
C LEU A 62 -1.42 -19.93 -10.73
N GLN A 63 -0.52 -19.09 -11.25
CA GLN A 63 0.34 -18.21 -10.46
C GLN A 63 -0.30 -16.85 -10.20
N ARG A 64 -1.35 -16.84 -9.37
CA ARG A 64 -2.18 -15.66 -9.10
C ARG A 64 -1.71 -14.79 -7.92
N HIS A 65 -0.78 -15.28 -7.10
CA HIS A 65 -0.33 -14.59 -5.89
C HIS A 65 1.01 -13.89 -6.16
N ALA A 66 1.13 -12.63 -5.75
CA ALA A 66 2.43 -11.98 -5.70
C ALA A 66 3.21 -12.52 -4.50
N ILE A 67 4.44 -12.97 -4.72
CA ILE A 67 5.36 -13.48 -3.70
C ILE A 67 6.30 -12.37 -3.24
N SER A 68 6.81 -11.60 -4.21
CA SER A 68 7.65 -10.44 -3.95
C SER A 68 7.33 -9.36 -4.98
N TYR A 69 7.36 -8.11 -4.53
CA TYR A 69 7.10 -6.93 -5.31
C TYR A 69 8.13 -5.88 -4.97
N HIS A 70 8.71 -5.24 -5.98
CA HIS A 70 9.56 -4.09 -5.80
C HIS A 70 9.21 -3.04 -6.84
N ALA A 71 8.96 -1.81 -6.41
CA ALA A 71 8.68 -0.70 -7.30
C ALA A 71 9.55 0.53 -7.02
N MET A 72 9.91 1.19 -8.12
CA MET A 72 10.59 2.47 -8.17
C MET A 72 9.61 3.55 -8.65
N PHE A 73 9.34 4.54 -7.80
CA PHE A 73 8.47 5.66 -8.12
C PHE A 73 9.31 6.81 -8.70
N MET A 74 9.35 6.91 -10.03
CA MET A 74 10.19 7.87 -10.75
C MET A 74 9.50 9.24 -10.91
N ILE A 75 8.17 9.21 -11.07
CA ILE A 75 7.34 10.38 -11.32
C ILE A 75 6.04 10.20 -10.56
N LYS A 76 5.62 11.23 -9.83
CA LYS A 76 4.32 11.22 -9.17
C LYS A 76 3.21 11.02 -10.21
N THR A 77 2.25 10.15 -9.89
CA THR A 77 1.00 9.98 -10.64
C THR A 77 0.02 11.12 -10.33
N ASN A 78 -0.98 11.29 -11.18
CA ASN A 78 -2.17 12.12 -10.95
C ASN A 78 -3.41 11.21 -10.98
N ALA A 79 -4.52 11.67 -10.40
CA ALA A 79 -5.80 11.03 -10.65
C ALA A 79 -6.14 11.09 -12.15
N GLY A 80 -6.71 10.02 -12.69
CA GLY A 80 -6.99 9.87 -14.12
C GLY A 80 -6.41 8.60 -14.74
N PRO A 81 -6.52 8.47 -16.07
CA PRO A 81 -6.15 7.26 -16.80
C PRO A 81 -4.65 6.99 -16.74
N VAL A 82 -4.31 5.70 -16.70
CA VAL A 82 -2.94 5.18 -16.79
C VAL A 82 -2.92 3.92 -17.66
N GLU A 83 -1.77 3.65 -18.26
CA GLU A 83 -1.49 2.41 -18.98
C GLU A 83 -0.43 1.62 -18.22
N LEU A 84 -0.57 0.30 -18.14
CA LEU A 84 0.43 -0.60 -17.61
C LEU A 84 0.94 -1.48 -18.75
N LYS A 85 2.26 -1.51 -18.95
CA LYS A 85 2.93 -2.41 -19.90
C LYS A 85 3.63 -3.51 -19.13
N VAL A 86 3.35 -4.76 -19.49
CA VAL A 86 3.87 -5.95 -18.80
C VAL A 86 4.85 -6.65 -19.73
N SER A 87 6.06 -6.90 -19.23
CA SER A 87 7.09 -7.70 -19.88
C SER A 87 7.34 -8.98 -19.10
N ASP A 88 7.26 -10.10 -19.81
CA ASP A 88 7.60 -11.42 -19.30
C ASP A 88 9.12 -11.53 -19.12
N THR A 89 9.62 -11.16 -17.93
CA THR A 89 11.04 -11.32 -17.63
C THR A 89 11.39 -12.81 -17.51
N LYS A 90 10.48 -13.60 -16.93
CA LYS A 90 10.56 -15.06 -16.86
C LYS A 90 9.16 -15.64 -16.66
N ILE A 91 8.77 -16.61 -17.47
CA ILE A 91 7.61 -17.46 -17.19
C ILE A 91 8.12 -18.84 -16.79
N GLY A 92 7.81 -19.27 -15.57
CA GLY A 92 8.29 -20.53 -15.01
C GLY A 92 7.18 -21.40 -14.45
N ARG A 93 7.48 -22.65 -14.12
CA ARG A 93 6.50 -23.60 -13.57
C ARG A 93 6.03 -23.24 -12.15
N SER A 94 6.96 -22.89 -11.26
CA SER A 94 6.65 -22.53 -9.87
C SER A 94 6.50 -21.03 -9.68
N TYR A 95 7.39 -20.26 -10.32
CA TYR A 95 7.42 -18.81 -10.22
C TYR A 95 7.65 -18.17 -11.59
N SER A 96 6.99 -17.05 -11.81
CA SER A 96 7.20 -16.16 -12.95
C SER A 96 7.63 -14.78 -12.44
N VAL A 97 8.39 -14.05 -13.23
CA VAL A 97 8.85 -12.69 -12.93
C VAL A 97 8.38 -11.77 -14.03
N LEU A 98 7.64 -10.74 -13.64
CA LEU A 98 7.10 -9.73 -14.53
C LEU A 98 7.80 -8.39 -14.26
N HIS A 99 8.17 -7.69 -15.33
CA HIS A 99 8.51 -6.27 -15.26
C HIS A 99 7.29 -5.46 -15.72
N ILE A 100 6.85 -4.51 -14.92
CA ILE A 100 5.65 -3.72 -15.19
C ILE A 100 5.99 -2.23 -15.15
N GLU A 101 5.73 -1.54 -16.25
CA GLU A 101 5.84 -0.09 -16.36
C GLU A 101 4.44 0.51 -16.24
N LEU A 102 4.23 1.47 -15.34
CA LEU A 102 3.01 2.28 -15.28
C LEU A 102 3.27 3.65 -15.91
N LEU A 103 2.55 3.94 -16.98
CA LEU A 103 2.65 5.16 -17.76
C LEU A 103 1.44 6.06 -17.53
N GLN A 104 1.69 7.37 -17.48
CA GLN A 104 0.64 8.39 -17.50
C GLN A 104 1.12 9.57 -18.33
N ASP A 105 0.28 10.04 -19.27
CA ASP A 105 0.64 11.11 -20.22
C ASP A 105 1.95 10.81 -20.97
N ASN A 106 2.16 9.54 -21.36
CA ASN A 106 3.39 9.01 -21.97
C ASN A 106 4.66 9.12 -21.09
N LEU A 107 4.52 9.44 -19.81
CA LEU A 107 5.61 9.44 -18.85
C LEU A 107 5.62 8.12 -18.07
N ASN A 108 6.76 7.42 -18.07
CA ASN A 108 6.95 6.27 -17.19
C ASN A 108 7.03 6.75 -15.73
N CYS A 109 5.98 6.48 -14.96
CA CYS A 109 5.83 6.93 -13.59
C CYS A 109 6.38 5.93 -12.58
N VAL A 110 6.18 4.63 -12.84
CA VAL A 110 6.57 3.55 -11.93
C VAL A 110 7.14 2.38 -12.74
N ASN A 111 8.29 1.88 -12.32
CA ASN A 111 8.82 0.59 -12.76
C ASN A 111 8.72 -0.40 -11.61
N ALA A 112 8.15 -1.57 -11.87
CA ALA A 112 8.00 -2.60 -10.87
C ALA A 112 8.46 -3.97 -11.37
N TYR A 113 9.06 -4.76 -10.48
CA TYR A 113 9.26 -6.18 -10.67
C TYR A 113 8.37 -6.95 -9.72
N VAL A 114 7.66 -7.95 -10.24
CA VAL A 114 6.74 -8.78 -9.46
C VAL A 114 7.08 -10.24 -9.70
N THR A 115 7.43 -10.96 -8.63
CA THR A 115 7.49 -12.41 -8.65
C THR A 115 6.10 -12.96 -8.36
N MET A 116 5.53 -13.67 -9.32
CA MET A 116 4.23 -14.31 -9.23
C MET A 116 4.40 -15.80 -8.94
N GLY A 117 3.53 -16.36 -8.11
CA GLY A 117 3.54 -17.76 -7.71
C GLY A 117 2.15 -18.21 -7.27
N ASN A 118 2.08 -19.40 -6.66
CA ASN A 118 0.86 -19.90 -6.05
C ASN A 118 1.13 -20.38 -4.63
N ILE A 119 0.94 -19.45 -3.66
CA ILE A 119 1.12 -19.69 -2.22
C ILE A 119 0.35 -20.92 -1.72
N GLU A 120 -0.85 -21.19 -2.22
CA GLU A 120 -1.68 -22.32 -1.78
C GLU A 120 -1.09 -23.68 -2.18
N ASN A 121 -0.20 -23.70 -3.18
CA ASN A 121 0.40 -24.91 -3.74
C ASN A 121 1.90 -25.03 -3.36
N GLU A 122 2.41 -24.15 -2.52
CA GLU A 122 3.80 -24.19 -2.08
C GLU A 122 4.06 -25.42 -1.20
N THR A 123 5.22 -26.04 -1.40
CA THR A 123 5.70 -27.16 -0.60
C THR A 123 7.16 -26.92 -0.26
N GLY A 124 7.54 -27.22 0.97
CA GLY A 124 8.89 -26.97 1.47
C GLY A 124 8.96 -27.13 2.99
N PRO A 125 10.17 -27.13 3.56
CA PRO A 125 10.33 -27.19 5.01
C PRO A 125 9.81 -25.90 5.67
N SER A 126 9.19 -26.07 6.84
CA SER A 126 8.86 -24.95 7.74
C SER A 126 9.78 -25.03 8.96
N LEU A 127 10.51 -23.95 9.23
CA LEU A 127 11.46 -23.85 10.33
C LEU A 127 11.09 -22.66 11.20
N GLU A 128 11.17 -22.82 12.51
CA GLU A 128 11.05 -21.68 13.44
C GLU A 128 12.30 -20.81 13.32
N THR A 129 12.12 -19.51 13.04
CA THR A 129 13.24 -18.58 12.86
C THR A 129 13.66 -17.89 14.16
N HIS A 130 12.94 -18.14 15.26
CA HIS A 130 13.05 -17.44 16.54
C HIS A 130 13.01 -15.90 16.45
N TRP A 131 12.54 -15.37 15.32
CA TRP A 131 12.35 -13.94 15.16
C TRP A 131 11.21 -13.48 16.05
N ASP A 132 11.44 -12.39 16.79
CA ASP A 132 10.43 -11.80 17.67
C ASP A 132 9.38 -11.03 16.85
N ILE A 133 8.46 -11.79 16.26
CA ILE A 133 7.32 -11.28 15.52
C ILE A 133 6.45 -10.39 16.43
N PRO A 134 5.93 -9.25 15.96
CA PRO A 134 5.04 -8.43 16.77
C PRO A 134 3.83 -9.24 17.26
N ARG A 135 3.52 -9.16 18.56
CA ARG A 135 2.37 -9.83 19.17
C ARG A 135 1.35 -8.78 19.61
N PRO A 136 0.41 -8.36 18.74
CA PRO A 136 -0.64 -7.44 19.15
C PRO A 136 -1.45 -8.05 20.30
N SER A 137 -1.79 -7.23 21.30
CA SER A 137 -2.55 -7.68 22.48
C SER A 137 -4.01 -8.03 22.16
N LEU A 138 -4.49 -7.68 20.97
CA LEU A 138 -5.83 -7.92 20.48
C LEU A 138 -5.74 -8.64 19.13
N THR A 139 -6.27 -9.86 19.06
CA THR A 139 -6.35 -10.70 17.86
C THR A 139 -7.69 -11.43 17.80
N GLY A 140 -8.01 -11.99 16.64
CA GLY A 140 -9.25 -12.70 16.34
C GLY A 140 -10.36 -11.75 15.92
N THR A 141 -11.07 -12.08 14.83
CA THR A 141 -12.10 -11.23 14.23
C THR A 141 -13.16 -10.78 15.23
N GLU A 142 -13.66 -11.68 16.08
CA GLU A 142 -14.70 -11.34 17.07
C GLU A 142 -14.23 -10.26 18.07
N ASN A 143 -12.97 -10.33 18.50
CA ASN A 143 -12.40 -9.34 19.40
C ASN A 143 -12.13 -8.01 18.68
N LEU A 144 -11.63 -8.07 17.46
CA LEU A 144 -11.35 -6.90 16.64
C LEU A 144 -12.63 -6.16 16.26
N ASP A 145 -13.72 -6.87 15.97
CA ASP A 145 -15.01 -6.27 15.64
C ASP A 145 -15.59 -5.42 16.78
N ARG A 146 -15.21 -5.69 18.03
CA ARG A 146 -15.57 -4.85 19.18
C ARG A 146 -15.01 -3.44 19.06
N LEU A 147 -13.89 -3.23 18.37
CA LEU A 147 -13.32 -1.90 18.10
C LEU A 147 -14.27 -1.01 17.29
N LEU A 148 -15.14 -1.62 16.47
CA LEU A 148 -16.11 -0.90 15.65
C LEU A 148 -17.37 -0.51 16.43
N THR A 149 -17.56 -1.08 17.63
CA THR A 149 -18.72 -0.80 18.47
C THR A 149 -18.51 0.48 19.28
N PRO A 150 -19.58 1.19 19.70
CA PRO A 150 -19.46 2.36 20.56
C PRO A 150 -18.74 2.11 21.89
N LYS A 151 -18.74 0.86 22.38
CA LYS A 151 -18.02 0.48 23.61
C LYS A 151 -16.50 0.36 23.40
N GLY A 152 -16.06 0.10 22.17
CA GLY A 152 -14.66 -0.13 21.83
C GLY A 152 -14.02 -1.30 22.60
N VAL A 153 -12.70 -1.26 22.70
CA VAL A 153 -11.88 -2.18 23.51
C VAL A 153 -10.98 -1.35 24.42
N PRO A 154 -10.95 -1.58 25.75
CA PRO A 154 -10.07 -0.86 26.65
C PRO A 154 -8.60 -0.92 26.20
N GLY A 155 -7.91 0.22 26.26
CA GLY A 155 -6.53 0.34 25.80
C GLY A 155 -6.36 0.45 24.29
N TRP A 156 -7.45 0.54 23.51
CA TRP A 156 -7.42 0.78 22.07
C TRP A 156 -8.28 1.99 21.71
N VAL A 157 -7.80 2.78 20.74
CA VAL A 157 -8.50 3.96 20.23
C VAL A 157 -8.46 4.01 18.71
N GLU A 158 -9.50 4.56 18.10
CA GLU A 158 -9.45 4.89 16.67
C GLU A 158 -8.49 6.07 16.46
N ARG A 159 -7.52 5.92 15.57
CA ARG A 159 -6.56 6.97 15.21
C ARG A 159 -7.31 8.14 14.56
N PRO A 160 -7.06 9.38 15.02
CA PRO A 160 -7.53 10.56 14.31
C PRO A 160 -7.00 10.60 12.87
N ARG A 161 -7.80 11.16 11.97
CA ARG A 161 -7.44 11.39 10.57
C ARG A 161 -7.17 12.89 10.38
N PRO A 162 -5.97 13.40 10.70
CA PRO A 162 -5.72 14.82 10.49
C PRO A 162 -5.73 15.12 8.98
N PHE A 163 -5.93 16.39 8.64
CA PHE A 163 -5.86 16.85 7.26
C PHE A 163 -6.63 15.92 6.30
N ALA A 164 -7.77 15.35 6.73
CA ALA A 164 -8.43 14.28 5.98
C ALA A 164 -8.84 14.73 4.57
N ASP A 165 -9.12 16.02 4.38
CA ASP A 165 -9.39 16.62 3.07
C ASP A 165 -8.14 16.69 2.18
N PHE A 166 -6.96 16.85 2.78
CA PHE A 166 -5.69 16.67 2.08
C PHE A 166 -5.34 15.18 1.93
N ARG A 167 -5.77 14.30 2.82
CA ARG A 167 -5.46 12.86 2.79
C ARG A 167 -6.71 12.05 2.51
N GLU A 168 -7.35 12.24 1.35
CA GLU A 168 -8.62 11.57 0.99
C GLU A 168 -8.58 10.05 1.21
N VAL A 169 -7.45 9.40 0.90
CA VAL A 169 -7.25 7.96 1.16
C VAL A 169 -7.45 7.56 2.63
N SER A 170 -7.12 8.44 3.58
CA SER A 170 -7.32 8.18 5.01
C SER A 170 -8.80 8.11 5.39
N LYS A 171 -9.70 8.67 4.58
CA LYS A 171 -11.15 8.51 4.76
C LYS A 171 -11.67 7.15 4.28
N ARG A 172 -10.82 6.31 3.68
CA ARG A 172 -11.17 4.98 3.17
C ARG A 172 -10.77 3.85 4.12
N VAL A 173 -9.83 4.10 5.03
CA VAL A 173 -9.32 3.10 5.98
C VAL A 173 -9.45 3.63 7.40
N ARG A 174 -9.95 2.80 8.31
CA ARG A 174 -9.97 3.06 9.75
C ARG A 174 -8.78 2.37 10.39
N PHE A 175 -8.11 3.08 11.29
CA PHE A 175 -6.98 2.54 12.05
C PHE A 175 -7.29 2.57 13.53
N PHE A 176 -7.02 1.47 14.22
CA PHE A 176 -7.15 1.34 15.67
C PHE A 176 -5.79 1.02 16.25
N THR A 177 -5.39 1.78 17.27
CA THR A 177 -4.04 1.73 17.82
C THR A 177 -4.12 1.52 19.33
N PRO A 178 -3.12 0.84 19.94
CA PRO A 178 -3.06 0.75 21.39
C PRO A 178 -2.77 2.13 22.02
N THR A 179 -3.25 2.37 23.23
CA THR A 179 -3.02 3.65 23.92
C THR A 179 -1.59 3.81 24.45
N ASN A 180 -0.86 2.70 24.59
CA ASN A 180 0.56 2.69 24.95
C ASN A 180 1.42 2.67 23.69
N ASP A 181 1.74 3.86 23.18
CA ASP A 181 2.61 4.04 22.02
C ASP A 181 4.10 4.07 22.40
N THR A 182 4.95 3.50 21.55
CA THR A 182 6.40 3.71 21.58
C THR A 182 6.75 4.79 20.55
N PRO A 183 7.40 5.90 20.92
CA PRO A 183 7.78 6.93 19.95
C PRO A 183 8.56 6.37 18.75
N GLY A 184 8.12 6.71 17.54
CA GLY A 184 8.75 6.26 16.29
C GLY A 184 8.36 4.84 15.84
N VAL A 185 7.47 4.17 16.59
CA VAL A 185 6.87 2.89 16.24
C VAL A 185 5.36 3.04 16.25
N VAL A 186 4.74 2.89 15.09
CA VAL A 186 3.29 2.94 14.95
C VAL A 186 2.77 1.53 14.76
N THR A 187 1.82 1.13 15.61
CA THR A 187 1.13 -0.15 15.49
C THR A 187 -0.37 0.09 15.36
N ASN A 188 -1.02 -0.56 14.39
CA ASN A 188 -2.47 -0.42 14.22
C ASN A 188 -3.09 -1.67 13.63
N TRP A 189 -4.36 -1.90 13.98
CA TRP A 189 -5.29 -2.68 13.17
C TRP A 189 -5.98 -1.79 12.14
N ALA A 190 -5.96 -2.21 10.88
CA ALA A 190 -6.60 -1.52 9.77
C ALA A 190 -7.83 -2.30 9.29
N THR A 191 -8.88 -1.57 8.94
CA THR A 191 -10.06 -2.09 8.22
C THR A 191 -10.62 -1.02 7.28
N PHE A 192 -11.34 -1.41 6.23
CA PHE A 192 -11.96 -0.42 5.35
C PHE A 192 -13.11 0.31 6.06
N GLN A 193 -13.29 1.59 5.69
CA GLN A 193 -14.37 2.43 6.22
C GLN A 193 -15.75 1.95 5.76
N ASN A 194 -15.82 1.42 4.54
CA ASN A 194 -17.00 0.78 4.01
C ASN A 194 -17.06 -0.67 4.54
N PRO A 195 -18.09 -1.04 5.32
CA PRO A 195 -18.17 -2.36 5.95
C PRO A 195 -18.37 -3.51 4.95
N ASP A 196 -18.79 -3.21 3.73
CA ASP A 196 -18.98 -4.20 2.66
C ASP A 196 -17.67 -4.52 1.92
N GLU A 197 -16.57 -3.82 2.24
CA GLU A 197 -15.27 -4.03 1.62
C GLU A 197 -14.33 -4.84 2.50
N LEU A 198 -13.58 -5.75 1.88
CA LEU A 198 -12.54 -6.55 2.51
C LEU A 198 -11.17 -6.23 1.92
N ILE A 199 -10.14 -6.33 2.75
CA ILE A 199 -8.74 -6.16 2.36
C ILE A 199 -8.33 -7.39 1.56
N THR A 200 -8.08 -7.22 0.26
CA THR A 200 -7.59 -8.28 -0.63
C THR A 200 -6.06 -8.33 -0.65
N ASP A 201 -5.47 -9.35 -1.29
CA ASP A 201 -4.00 -9.47 -1.44
C ASP A 201 -3.37 -8.20 -2.02
N ALA A 202 -4.00 -7.57 -3.01
CA ALA A 202 -3.50 -6.31 -3.58
C ALA A 202 -3.64 -5.13 -2.62
N ALA A 203 -4.68 -5.12 -1.76
CA ALA A 203 -4.89 -4.10 -0.75
C ALA A 203 -3.83 -4.10 0.35
N ILE A 204 -3.10 -5.21 0.52
CA ILE A 204 -1.95 -5.28 1.43
C ILE A 204 -0.94 -4.17 1.11
N ALA A 205 -0.70 -3.87 -0.18
CA ALA A 205 0.21 -2.79 -0.59
C ALA A 205 -0.30 -1.40 -0.15
N LEU A 206 -1.62 -1.18 -0.18
CA LEU A 206 -2.22 0.05 0.35
C LEU A 206 -2.00 0.15 1.87
N ILE A 207 -2.27 -0.92 2.62
CA ILE A 207 -2.07 -0.92 4.08
C ILE A 207 -0.60 -0.73 4.44
N ALA A 208 0.32 -1.34 3.68
CA ALA A 208 1.76 -1.19 3.85
C ALA A 208 2.25 0.26 3.69
N ASP A 209 1.54 1.07 2.88
CA ASP A 209 1.92 2.45 2.55
C ASP A 209 1.08 3.51 3.28
N LEU A 210 0.20 3.09 4.20
CA LEU A 210 -0.60 3.99 5.04
C LEU A 210 -0.03 4.06 6.47
N PHE A 211 1.14 4.69 6.60
CA PHE A 211 1.90 4.82 7.85
C PHE A 211 1.55 6.07 8.67
N LEU A 212 0.28 6.24 9.05
CA LEU A 212 -0.14 7.39 9.87
C LEU A 212 0.56 7.42 11.23
N GLY A 213 1.37 8.45 11.52
CA GLY A 213 1.84 8.76 12.88
C GLY A 213 3.34 8.61 13.14
N VAL A 214 4.14 8.08 12.19
CA VAL A 214 5.57 7.77 12.46
C VAL A 214 6.38 9.04 12.68
N VAL A 215 6.32 9.99 11.75
CA VAL A 215 7.04 11.26 11.86
C VAL A 215 6.41 12.12 12.94
N GLU A 216 5.10 12.00 13.11
CA GLU A 216 4.30 12.79 14.03
C GLU A 216 4.58 12.51 15.50
N GLN A 217 4.83 11.24 15.84
CA GLN A 217 5.27 10.86 17.19
C GLN A 217 6.67 11.42 17.51
N LEU A 218 7.50 11.69 16.49
CA LEU A 218 8.88 12.15 16.63
C LEU A 218 9.02 13.67 16.51
N ASP A 219 8.17 14.31 15.71
CA ASP A 219 8.02 15.75 15.51
C ASP A 219 6.54 16.09 15.73
N PRO A 220 6.08 16.28 16.98
CA PRO A 220 4.69 16.66 17.26
C PRO A 220 4.26 17.93 16.52
N ASP A 221 5.21 18.85 16.25
CA ASP A 221 5.00 20.07 15.49
C ASP A 221 4.79 19.85 13.98
N SER A 222 5.04 18.63 13.47
CA SER A 222 4.72 18.28 12.09
C SER A 222 3.21 18.26 11.83
N TRP A 223 2.40 18.09 12.89
CA TRP A 223 0.93 18.03 12.87
C TRP A 223 0.24 19.13 13.68
N THR A 224 0.98 20.06 14.28
CA THR A 224 0.37 21.03 15.19
C THR A 224 -0.59 21.99 14.50
N ASP A 225 -1.87 21.67 14.68
CA ASP A 225 -2.99 22.61 14.80
C ASP A 225 -3.02 23.22 16.22
N THR A 226 -1.87 23.65 16.77
CA THR A 226 -1.78 24.29 18.10
C THR A 226 -1.76 25.81 18.03
N GLY A 227 -1.79 26.39 16.82
CA GLY A 227 -2.03 27.81 16.60
C GLY A 227 -3.53 28.09 16.43
N LYS A 228 -3.95 29.33 16.69
CA LYS A 228 -5.33 29.84 16.49
C LYS A 228 -5.86 29.76 15.02
N THR A 229 -5.18 29.00 14.15
CA THR A 229 -5.41 28.88 12.71
C THR A 229 -5.18 27.44 12.27
N LYS A 230 -6.26 26.76 11.86
CA LYS A 230 -6.21 25.44 11.21
C LYS A 230 -5.35 25.49 9.95
N LEU A 231 -4.24 24.76 9.94
CA LEU A 231 -3.47 24.57 8.73
C LEU A 231 -4.26 23.66 7.76
N PRO A 232 -4.35 24.01 6.46
CA PRO A 232 -5.11 23.22 5.49
C PRO A 232 -4.43 21.89 5.13
N THR A 233 -3.12 21.74 5.40
CA THR A 233 -2.30 20.55 5.08
C THR A 233 -1.25 20.29 6.15
N SER A 234 -0.66 19.09 6.16
CA SER A 234 0.52 18.78 6.99
C SER A 234 1.73 19.64 6.59
N LYS A 235 2.71 19.76 7.50
CA LYS A 235 4.00 20.45 7.24
C LYS A 235 4.79 19.78 6.13
N TYR A 236 4.79 18.44 6.12
CA TYR A 236 5.55 17.64 5.17
C TYR A 236 4.65 16.76 4.30
N TRP A 237 5.13 16.48 3.09
CA TRP A 237 4.70 15.38 2.23
C TRP A 237 5.84 14.37 2.12
N TYR A 238 5.48 13.10 2.07
CA TYR A 238 6.42 11.99 2.10
C TYR A 238 6.39 11.19 0.79
N PRO A 239 7.02 11.67 -0.31
CA PRO A 239 7.06 10.90 -1.54
C PRO A 239 7.97 9.68 -1.35
N THR A 240 7.38 8.51 -1.54
CA THR A 240 8.08 7.23 -1.63
C THR A 240 8.91 7.19 -2.90
N LEU A 241 10.18 6.80 -2.78
CA LEU A 241 11.10 6.56 -3.90
C LEU A 241 11.06 5.10 -4.32
N SER A 242 10.99 4.18 -3.36
CA SER A 242 10.84 2.76 -3.60
C SER A 242 10.01 2.08 -2.53
N LEU A 243 9.27 1.05 -2.94
CA LEU A 243 8.48 0.18 -2.05
C LEU A 243 8.77 -1.27 -2.43
N SER A 244 9.18 -2.06 -1.44
CA SER A 244 9.27 -3.52 -1.52
C SER A 244 8.20 -4.15 -0.66
N LEU A 245 7.60 -5.25 -1.11
CA LEU A 245 6.64 -6.06 -0.37
C LEU A 245 6.96 -7.54 -0.60
N ASP A 246 7.20 -8.27 0.49
CA ASP A 246 7.42 -9.72 0.48
C ASP A 246 6.25 -10.40 1.17
N VAL A 247 5.42 -11.09 0.40
CA VAL A 247 4.21 -11.76 0.87
C VAL A 247 4.59 -13.16 1.35
N LYS A 248 4.15 -13.51 2.57
CA LYS A 248 4.43 -14.80 3.22
C LYS A 248 3.20 -15.70 3.26
N LYS A 249 2.02 -15.10 3.17
CA LYS A 249 0.74 -15.78 3.26
C LYS A 249 -0.26 -15.05 2.34
N ALA A 250 -1.12 -15.82 1.65
CA ALA A 250 -2.25 -15.26 0.92
C ALA A 250 -3.42 -15.01 1.88
N LEU A 251 -4.19 -13.96 1.64
CA LEU A 251 -5.47 -13.77 2.31
C LEU A 251 -6.52 -14.74 1.73
N PRO A 252 -7.65 -14.97 2.43
CA PRO A 252 -8.80 -15.63 1.84
C PRO A 252 -9.20 -14.97 0.52
N LYS A 253 -9.79 -15.74 -0.40
CA LYS A 253 -10.11 -15.27 -1.75
C LYS A 253 -11.04 -14.05 -1.74
N GLU A 254 -11.96 -14.00 -0.79
CA GLU A 254 -12.87 -12.89 -0.52
C GLU A 254 -12.19 -11.68 0.14
N GLY A 255 -11.01 -11.87 0.72
CA GLY A 255 -10.26 -10.88 1.50
C GLY A 255 -10.42 -11.07 3.01
N ALA A 256 -9.74 -10.22 3.78
CA ALA A 256 -9.82 -10.18 5.23
C ALA A 256 -10.36 -8.82 5.70
N LYS A 257 -11.12 -8.83 6.80
CA LYS A 257 -11.65 -7.58 7.38
C LYS A 257 -10.58 -6.75 8.06
N TRP A 258 -9.56 -7.41 8.63
CA TRP A 258 -8.56 -6.80 9.48
C TRP A 258 -7.15 -7.20 9.04
N VAL A 259 -6.26 -6.22 8.97
CA VAL A 259 -4.82 -6.43 8.82
C VAL A 259 -4.11 -5.56 9.84
N TYR A 260 -3.18 -6.15 10.58
CA TYR A 260 -2.32 -5.41 11.49
C TYR A 260 -1.10 -4.88 10.74
N SER A 261 -0.65 -3.69 11.10
CA SER A 261 0.61 -3.11 10.64
C SER A 261 1.43 -2.63 11.84
N LYS A 262 2.70 -3.03 11.93
CA LYS A 262 3.73 -2.37 12.74
C LYS A 262 4.69 -1.65 11.79
N VAL A 263 4.80 -0.34 11.93
CA VAL A 263 5.63 0.52 11.11
C VAL A 263 6.69 1.19 11.99
N GLN A 264 7.94 1.19 11.53
CA GLN A 264 9.04 1.89 12.19
C GLN A 264 10.02 2.47 11.16
N SER A 265 10.76 3.51 11.55
CA SER A 265 11.88 4.04 10.77
C SER A 265 13.20 3.72 11.47
N HIS A 266 14.23 3.33 10.72
CA HIS A 266 15.57 3.17 11.31
C HIS A 266 16.32 4.49 11.39
N GLN A 267 16.17 5.36 10.39
CA GLN A 267 16.83 6.65 10.39
C GLN A 267 16.07 7.68 9.55
N ILE A 268 15.83 8.84 10.15
CA ILE A 268 15.43 10.06 9.46
C ILE A 268 16.63 11.02 9.46
N LYS A 269 17.20 11.31 8.30
CA LYS A 269 18.37 12.19 8.19
C LYS A 269 18.34 12.97 6.89
N ASN A 270 18.55 14.29 6.98
CA ASN A 270 18.62 15.21 5.83
C ASN A 270 17.42 15.09 4.87
N GLY A 271 16.20 14.93 5.42
CA GLY A 271 14.98 14.82 4.62
C GLY A 271 14.83 13.50 3.85
N ARG A 272 15.62 12.47 4.16
CA ARG A 272 15.44 11.10 3.69
C ARG A 272 15.18 10.18 4.88
N TRP A 273 14.34 9.19 4.66
CA TRP A 273 13.98 8.23 5.68
C TRP A 273 13.56 6.89 5.08
N ASP A 274 13.48 5.89 5.94
CA ASP A 274 13.03 4.55 5.60
C ASP A 274 11.82 4.15 6.44
N LEU A 275 11.07 3.19 5.92
CA LEU A 275 10.00 2.51 6.65
C LEU A 275 10.25 1.02 6.59
N GLN A 276 10.12 0.36 7.74
CA GLN A 276 9.95 -1.08 7.85
C GLN A 276 8.54 -1.36 8.34
N VAL A 277 7.85 -2.23 7.63
CA VAL A 277 6.47 -2.59 7.93
C VAL A 277 6.38 -4.10 8.09
N VAL A 278 5.82 -4.53 9.21
CA VAL A 278 5.39 -5.92 9.43
C VAL A 278 3.88 -5.96 9.38
N LEU A 279 3.33 -6.83 8.55
CA LEU A 279 1.89 -7.01 8.36
C LEU A 279 1.49 -8.38 8.89
N LEU A 280 0.45 -8.42 9.71
CA LEU A 280 -0.12 -9.66 10.24
C LEU A 280 -1.59 -9.77 9.85
N ASP A 281 -2.08 -10.99 9.72
CA ASP A 281 -3.52 -11.23 9.60
C ASP A 281 -4.23 -11.06 10.95
N GLN A 282 -5.56 -11.21 10.97
CA GLN A 282 -6.38 -11.07 12.19
C GLN A 282 -5.97 -12.00 13.34
N ASN A 283 -5.31 -13.13 13.06
CA ASN A 283 -4.90 -14.12 14.05
C ASN A 283 -3.48 -13.87 14.57
N GLY A 284 -2.79 -12.85 14.04
CA GLY A 284 -1.41 -12.53 14.39
C GLY A 284 -0.38 -13.36 13.63
N GLU A 285 -0.76 -14.01 12.53
CA GLU A 285 0.16 -14.73 11.67
C GLU A 285 0.83 -13.79 10.67
N LEU A 286 2.11 -14.02 10.34
CA LEU A 286 2.86 -13.18 9.42
C LEU A 286 2.24 -13.22 8.03
N LEU A 287 1.75 -12.05 7.58
CA LEU A 287 1.15 -11.89 6.26
C LEU A 287 2.19 -11.44 5.24
N ALA A 288 2.91 -10.36 5.55
CA ALA A 288 3.92 -9.79 4.68
C ALA A 288 4.90 -8.91 5.45
N THR A 289 6.05 -8.64 4.85
CA THR A 289 6.97 -7.58 5.26
C THR A 289 7.13 -6.58 4.14
N SER A 290 7.26 -5.30 4.46
CA SER A 290 7.52 -4.25 3.47
C SER A 290 8.64 -3.33 3.94
N SER A 291 9.43 -2.85 2.99
CA SER A 291 10.43 -1.81 3.22
C SER A 291 10.26 -0.70 2.21
N GLN A 292 10.50 0.53 2.64
CA GLN A 292 10.40 1.69 1.78
C GLN A 292 11.57 2.64 1.97
N VAL A 293 11.92 3.34 0.89
CA VAL A 293 12.76 4.54 0.96
C VAL A 293 11.90 5.72 0.56
N ALA A 294 11.85 6.75 1.39
CA ALA A 294 11.04 7.94 1.15
C ALA A 294 11.83 9.22 1.41
N LEU A 295 11.29 10.32 0.90
CA LEU A 295 11.73 11.66 1.27
C LEU A 295 10.76 12.27 2.27
N MET A 296 11.22 13.31 2.97
CA MET A 296 10.42 14.21 3.78
C MET A 296 10.66 15.61 3.24
N VAL A 297 9.63 16.16 2.58
CA VAL A 297 9.73 17.42 1.84
C VAL A 297 8.54 18.31 2.17
N ASP A 298 8.63 19.61 1.86
CA ASP A 298 7.51 20.54 2.06
C ASP A 298 6.24 20.06 1.33
N ALA A 299 5.10 20.08 2.03
CA ALA A 299 3.81 19.62 1.49
C ALA A 299 3.37 20.38 0.23
N ALA A 300 3.78 21.64 0.04
CA ALA A 300 3.51 22.42 -1.17
C ALA A 300 4.10 21.79 -2.44
N ARG A 301 5.06 20.86 -2.33
CA ARG A 301 5.55 20.09 -3.48
C ARG A 301 4.53 19.08 -4.02
N ASN A 302 3.57 18.66 -3.19
CA ASN A 302 2.56 17.68 -3.58
C ASN A 302 1.63 18.24 -4.69
N THR A 303 1.20 19.49 -4.56
CA THR A 303 0.21 20.13 -5.44
C THR A 303 0.80 20.84 -6.66
N LYS A 304 2.13 21.05 -6.71
CA LYS A 304 2.79 21.66 -7.87
C LYS A 304 2.61 20.78 -9.14
N PRO A 305 2.33 21.34 -10.32
CA PRO A 305 2.30 20.57 -11.56
C PRO A 305 3.61 19.79 -11.78
N ARG A 306 3.54 18.70 -12.56
CA ARG A 306 4.76 18.04 -13.04
C ARG A 306 5.58 19.06 -13.83
N GLY A 307 6.88 19.15 -13.55
CA GLY A 307 7.78 19.93 -14.40
C GLY A 307 7.83 19.34 -15.83
N LYS A 308 8.15 20.15 -16.83
CA LYS A 308 8.44 19.65 -18.18
C LYS A 308 9.56 18.61 -18.08
N ARG A 309 9.37 17.44 -18.68
CA ARG A 309 10.38 16.38 -18.74
C ARG A 309 10.65 16.02 -20.19
N GLU A 310 11.93 15.85 -20.52
CA GLU A 310 12.33 15.30 -21.81
C GLU A 310 11.95 13.82 -21.86
N GLN A 311 11.46 13.37 -23.01
CA GLN A 311 11.28 11.94 -23.23
C GLN A 311 12.67 11.31 -23.31
N VAL A 312 13.00 10.46 -22.35
CA VAL A 312 14.20 9.64 -22.45
C VAL A 312 13.90 8.56 -23.49
N HIS A 313 14.35 8.77 -24.72
CA HIS A 313 14.36 7.71 -25.71
C HIS A 313 15.44 6.71 -25.32
N THR A 314 15.02 5.60 -24.71
CA THR A 314 15.91 4.46 -24.48
C THR A 314 16.28 3.88 -25.84
N LYS A 315 17.48 4.20 -26.34
CA LYS A 315 18.12 3.37 -27.37
C LYS A 315 18.59 2.11 -26.66
N LEU A 316 17.78 1.06 -26.71
CA LEU A 316 18.24 -0.31 -26.46
C LEU A 316 19.03 -0.79 -27.68
#